data_AF-A0A8J2X9C2-F1
#
_entry.id   AF-A0A8J2X9C2-F1
#
_cell.length_a   1.000
_cell.length_b   1.000
_cell.length_c   1.000
_cell.angle_alpha   90.00
_cell.angle_beta   90.00
_cell.angle_gamma   90.00
#
_symmetry.space_group_name_H-M   'P 1'
#
loop_
_entity.id
_entity.type
_entity.pdbx_description
1 polymer ?
#
loop_
_entity_poly.entity_id
_entity_poly.type
_entity_poly.pdbx_seq_one_letter_code
_entity_poly.pdbx_strand_id
1 'polypeptide(L)' 'MGQSLTTLSGGEGQRLKLAKELLKQGNKQSLYLPTTGLHPNDVALLLKLLNRLVDAGNTVIMVEHNSQMIRAAD' A
#
# COMPACT_ATOMS: atom_id res chain seq x y z
N MET A 1 -3.84 -19.10 -20.09
CA MET A 1 -5.07 -19.33 -19.29
C MET A 1 -4.92 -18.53 -18.00
N GLY A 2 -5.40 -17.29 -18.00
CA GLY A 2 -5.29 -16.40 -16.85
C GLY A 2 -6.49 -16.60 -15.94
N GLN A 3 -6.27 -16.99 -14.69
CA GLN A 3 -7.34 -17.02 -13.70
C GLN A 3 -7.88 -15.59 -13.50
N SER A 4 -9.21 -15.48 -13.44
CA SER A 4 -9.93 -14.25 -13.16
C SER A 4 -9.40 -13.62 -11.87
N LEU A 5 -9.17 -12.30 -11.89
CA LEU A 5 -8.68 -11.45 -10.78
C LEU A 5 -9.64 -11.37 -9.56
N THR A 6 -10.52 -12.36 -9.37
CA THR A 6 -11.60 -12.37 -8.38
C THR A 6 -11.35 -13.30 -7.18
N THR A 7 -10.17 -13.91 -7.04
CA THR A 7 -9.84 -14.84 -5.93
C THR A 7 -8.88 -14.25 -4.90
N LEU A 8 -8.42 -13.02 -5.07
CA LEU A 8 -7.50 -12.39 -4.13
C LEU A 8 -8.27 -11.83 -2.94
N SER A 9 -7.80 -12.11 -1.73
CA SER A 9 -8.24 -11.39 -0.54
C SER A 9 -7.94 -9.89 -0.70
N GLY A 10 -8.68 -9.04 0.02
CA GLY A 10 -8.44 -7.58 -0.01
C GLY A 10 -6.97 -7.23 0.24
N GLY A 11 -6.31 -7.94 1.15
CA GLY A 11 -4.89 -7.75 1.45
C GLY A 11 -3.92 -8.23 0.36
N GLU A 12 -4.25 -9.29 -0.38
CA GLU A 12 -3.44 -9.73 -1.53
C GLU A 12 -3.55 -8.74 -2.70
N GLY A 13 -4.77 -8.29 -3.02
CA GLY A 13 -4.99 -7.27 -4.04
C GLY A 13 -4.23 -5.98 -3.72
N GLN A 14 -4.21 -5.60 -2.45
CA GLN A 14 -3.50 -4.41 -2.00
C GLN A 14 -1.98 -4.53 -2.09
N ARG A 15 -1.41 -5.68 -1.68
CA ARG A 15 0.03 -5.95 -1.82
C ARG A 15 0.47 -5.93 -3.29
N LEU A 16 -0.33 -6.48 -4.20
CA LEU A 16 -0.07 -6.44 -5.65
C LEU A 16 -0.11 -5.01 -6.20
N LYS A 17 -1.11 -4.21 -5.79
CA LYS A 17 -1.20 -2.80 -6.21
C LYS A 17 0.02 -2.01 -5.73
N LEU A 18 0.45 -2.21 -4.48
CA LEU A 18 1.65 -1.57 -3.94
C LEU A 18 2.92 -1.98 -4.68
N ALA A 19 3.12 -3.29 -4.93
CA ALA A 19 4.27 -3.79 -5.68
C ALA A 19 4.33 -3.19 -7.10
N LYS A 20 3.18 -3.04 -7.77
CA LYS A 20 3.10 -2.40 -9.09
C LYS A 20 3.56 -0.94 -9.07
N GLU A 21 3.20 -0.19 -8.05
CA GLU A 21 3.58 1.23 -7.93
C GLU A 21 5.06 1.38 -7.52
N LEU A 22 5.58 0.49 -6.66
CA LEU A 22 7.01 0.38 -6.34
C LEU A 22 7.88 0.09 -7.58
N LEU A 23 7.36 -0.64 -8.57
CA LEU A 23 8.09 -1.00 -9.79
C LEU A 23 8.08 0.09 -10.86
N LYS A 24 7.19 1.10 -10.76
CA LYS A 24 7.17 2.20 -11.72
C LYS A 24 8.32 3.16 -11.45
N GLN A 25 9.16 3.41 -12.45
CA GLN A 25 10.22 4.42 -12.38
C GLN A 25 9.67 5.78 -12.83
N GLY A 26 9.87 6.82 -12.01
CA GLY A 26 9.47 8.20 -12.33
C GLY A 26 9.32 9.05 -11.08
N ASN A 27 9.75 10.31 -11.15
CA ASN A 27 9.73 11.23 -10.00
C ASN A 27 8.29 11.67 -9.67
N LYS A 28 7.88 11.35 -8.44
CA LYS A 28 6.62 11.73 -7.77
C LYS A 28 5.39 10.95 -8.21
N GLN A 29 5.18 9.80 -7.57
CA GLN A 29 3.91 9.08 -7.66
C GLN A 29 3.05 9.33 -6.42
N SER A 30 1.76 9.62 -6.64
CA SER A 30 0.74 9.68 -5.59
C SER A 30 0.02 8.35 -5.49
N LEU A 31 0.20 7.68 -4.35
CA LEU A 31 -0.36 6.35 -4.10
C LEU A 31 -1.57 6.43 -3.18
N TYR A 32 -2.75 6.04 -3.69
CA TYR A 32 -3.98 5.88 -2.91
C TYR A 32 -4.27 4.40 -2.62
N LEU A 33 -4.26 4.04 -1.33
CA LEU A 33 -4.47 2.69 -0.82
C LEU A 33 -5.43 2.71 0.39
N PRO A 34 -6.56 1.98 0.36
CA PRO A 34 -7.38 1.72 1.54
C PRO A 34 -6.82 0.53 2.33
N THR A 35 -6.68 0.58 3.66
CA THR A 35 -6.24 -0.60 4.47
C THR A 35 -7.37 -1.47 5.04
N THR A 36 -8.62 -1.15 4.72
CA THR A 36 -9.78 -1.90 5.22
C THR A 36 -9.68 -3.39 4.88
N GLY A 37 -9.69 -4.24 5.91
CA GLY A 37 -9.61 -5.69 5.76
C GLY A 37 -8.20 -6.28 5.70
N LEU A 38 -7.14 -5.48 5.92
CA LEU A 38 -5.80 -6.02 6.13
C LEU A 38 -5.68 -6.71 7.50
N HIS A 39 -4.91 -7.80 7.52
CA HIS A 39 -4.51 -8.43 8.78
C HIS A 39 -3.60 -7.48 9.57
N PRO A 40 -3.69 -7.39 10.91
CA PRO A 40 -2.86 -6.49 11.70
C PRO A 40 -1.35 -6.59 11.43
N ASN A 41 -0.82 -7.80 11.23
CA ASN A 41 0.59 -7.99 10.85
C ASN A 41 0.95 -7.36 9.49
N ASP A 42 0.02 -7.32 8.54
CA ASP A 42 0.26 -6.75 7.22
C ASP A 42 0.29 -5.22 7.27
N VAL A 43 -0.36 -4.60 8.25
CA VAL A 43 -0.33 -3.13 8.46
C VAL A 43 1.10 -2.67 8.74
N ALA A 44 1.82 -3.36 9.63
CA ALA A 44 3.20 -3.01 9.97
C ALA A 44 4.15 -3.20 8.77
N LEU A 45 3.94 -4.26 7.97
CA LEU A 45 4.72 -4.48 6.74
C LEU A 45 4.42 -3.40 5.70
N LEU A 46 3.14 -3.04 5.54
CA LEU A 46 2.70 -2.01 4.62
C LEU A 46 3.31 -0.65 4.99
N LEU A 47 3.30 -0.27 6.27
CA LEU A 47 3.96 0.95 6.74
C LEU A 47 5.44 0.99 6.36
N LYS A 48 6.18 -0.10 6.56
CA LYS A 48 7.59 -0.18 6.14
C LYS A 48 7.77 0.03 4.64
N LEU A 49 6.87 -0.50 3.81
CA LEU A 49 6.94 -0.35 2.36
C LEU A 49 6.55 1.07 1.90
N LEU A 50 5.55 1.67 2.54
CA LEU A 50 5.14 3.06 2.29
C LEU A 50 6.27 4.03 2.65
N ASN A 51 6.95 3.84 3.78
CA ASN A 51 8.09 4.66 4.15
C ASN A 51 9.21 4.56 3.12
N ARG A 52 9.51 3.36 2.61
CA ARG A 52 10.49 3.19 1.52
C ARG A 52 10.11 3.92 0.23
N LEU A 53 8.80 4.04 -0.07
CA LEU A 53 8.33 4.84 -1.20
C LEU A 53 8.59 6.33 -0.97
N VAL A 54 8.31 6.83 0.24
CA VAL A 54 8.57 8.21 0.64
C VAL A 54 10.07 8.52 0.59
N ASP A 55 10.91 7.64 1.14
CA ASP A 55 12.38 7.75 1.11
C ASP A 55 12.92 7.80 -0.33
N ALA A 56 12.24 7.14 -1.27
CA ALA A 56 12.56 7.17 -2.70
C ALA A 56 12.08 8.45 -3.41
N GLY A 57 11.52 9.43 -2.68
CA GLY A 57 11.05 10.72 -3.21
C GLY A 57 9.61 10.72 -3.72
N ASN A 58 8.81 9.71 -3.39
CA ASN A 58 7.38 9.67 -3.73
C ASN A 58 6.52 10.38 -2.67
N THR A 59 5.35 10.86 -3.07
CA THR A 59 4.37 11.46 -2.15
C THR A 59 3.24 10.48 -1.93
N VAL A 60 3.09 9.92 -0.73
CA VAL A 60 2.01 8.97 -0.43
C VAL A 60 0.82 9.71 0.17
N ILE A 61 -0.39 9.45 -0.33
CA ILE A 61 -1.64 10.02 0.21
C ILE A 61 -2.60 8.88 0.48
N MET A 62 -2.92 8.61 1.74
CA MET A 62 -3.83 7.53 2.13
C MET A 62 -5.06 8.06 2.86
N VAL A 63 -6.17 7.31 2.76
CA VAL A 63 -7.39 7.54 3.53
C VAL A 63 -7.58 6.36 4.44
N GLU A 64 -7.61 6.62 5.75
CA GLU A 64 -7.49 5.58 6.75
C GLU A 64 -8.46 5.69 7.91
N HIS A 65 -8.82 4.50 8.41
CA HIS A 65 -9.54 4.32 9.67
C HIS A 65 -8.70 3.53 10.69
N ASN A 66 -7.55 2.98 10.28
CA ASN A 66 -6.66 2.26 11.19
C ASN A 66 -5.83 3.23 12.04
N SER A 67 -6.00 3.17 13.36
CA SER A 67 -5.32 4.06 14.29
C SER A 67 -3.79 3.93 14.29
N GLN A 68 -3.23 2.76 13.94
CA GLN A 68 -1.79 2.58 13.79
C GLN A 68 -1.26 3.30 12.56
N MET A 69 -2.00 3.27 11.45
CA MET A 69 -1.64 4.02 10.24
C MET A 69 -1.69 5.51 10.47
N ILE A 70 -2.76 6.00 11.09
CA ILE A 70 -2.95 7.42 11.38
C ILE A 70 -1.83 7.93 12.30
N ARG A 71 -1.42 7.15 13.31
CA ARG A 71 -0.32 7.52 14.21
C ARG A 71 1.06 7.51 13.55
N ALA A 72 1.22 6.78 12.45
CA ALA A 72 2.49 6.65 11.75
C ALA A 72 2.64 7.65 10.59
N ALA A 73 1.59 8.44 10.29
CA ALA A 73 1.65 9.50 9.29
C ALA A 73 2.38 10.74 9.82
N ASP A 74 3.14 11.40 8.95
CA ASP A 74 3.83 12.68 9.19
C ASP A 74 2.91 13.90 9.10
#